data_AF-A0A842XWG0-F1
#
_entry.id   AF-A0A842XWG0-F1
#
_cell.length_a   1.000
_cell.length_b   1.000
_cell.length_c   1.000
_cell.angle_alpha   90.00
_cell.angle_beta   90.00
_cell.angle_gamma   90.00
#
_symmetry.space_group_name_H-M   'P 1'
#
loop_
_entity.id
_entity.type
_entity.pdbx_description
1 polymer ?
#
loop_
_entity_poly.entity_id
_entity_poly.type
_entity_poly.pdbx_seq_one_letter_code
_entity_poly.pdbx_strand_id
1 'polypeptide(L)' 'MYIKMFEIRCFEEKVFELYAQNLVPGTIHLYAGEEAVAVGVCSNLRKDDYIMSTHRGHRHCIAKGAQLS' A
#
# COMPACT_ATOMS: atom_id res chain seq x y z
N MET A 1 -9.57 9.34 5.95
CA MET A 1 -9.30 7.89 5.79
C MET A 1 -9.72 7.36 4.41
N TYR A 2 -10.94 7.64 3.92
CA TYR A 2 -11.42 7.15 2.62
C TYR A 2 -10.46 7.37 1.43
N ILE A 3 -10.02 8.62 1.20
CA ILE A 3 -9.14 8.96 0.06
C ILE A 3 -7.86 8.12 0.09
N LYS A 4 -7.25 7.93 1.26
CA LYS A 4 -6.01 7.15 1.40
C LYS A 4 -6.22 5.67 1.08
N MET A 5 -7.36 5.10 1.48
CA MET A 5 -7.72 3.73 1.10
C MET A 5 -7.94 3.60 -0.41
N PHE A 6 -8.58 4.60 -1.02
CA PHE A 6 -8.78 4.63 -2.47
C PHE A 6 -7.46 4.75 -3.25
N GLU A 7 -6.53 5.61 -2.80
CA GLU A 7 -5.19 5.71 -3.39
C GLU A 7 -4.43 4.37 -3.33
N ILE A 8 -4.50 3.68 -2.18
CA ILE A 8 -3.91 2.35 -2.03
C ILE A 8 -4.53 1.34 -3.00
N ARG A 9 -5.86 1.37 -3.17
CA ARG A 9 -6.57 0.53 -4.14
C ARG A 9 -6.12 0.81 -5.58
N CYS A 10 -6.08 2.07 -6.00
CA CYS A 10 -5.64 2.42 -7.35
C CYS A 10 -4.18 2.00 -7.59
N PHE A 11 -3.31 2.16 -6.58
CA PHE A 11 -1.94 1.68 -6.66
C PHE A 11 -1.87 0.15 -6.84
N GLU A 12 -2.69 -0.62 -6.12
CA GLU A 12 -2.79 -2.07 -6.31
C GLU A 12 -3.16 -2.48 -7.72
N GLU A 13 -4.25 -1.89 -8.22
CA GLU A 13 -4.80 -2.20 -9.53
C GLU A 13 -3.75 -1.89 -10.59
N LYS A 14 -3.04 -0.75 -10.44
CA LYS A 14 -1.98 -0.39 -11.38
C LYS A 14 -0.80 -1.36 -11.33
N VAL A 15 -0.35 -1.75 -10.15
CA VAL A 15 0.73 -2.75 -10.00
C VAL A 15 0.32 -4.08 -10.63
N PHE A 16 -0.93 -4.51 -10.46
CA PHE A 16 -1.45 -5.73 -11.07
C PHE A 16 -1.47 -5.65 -12.60
N GLU A 17 -1.91 -4.54 -13.19
CA GLU A 17 -1.85 -4.32 -14.64
C GLU A 17 -0.43 -4.41 -15.19
N LEU A 18 0.52 -3.72 -14.55
CA LEU A 18 1.92 -3.69 -14.99
C LEU A 18 2.60 -5.06 -14.83
N TYR A 19 2.23 -5.79 -13.78
CA TYR A 19 2.68 -7.17 -13.59
C TYR A 19 2.15 -8.10 -14.70
N ALA A 20 0.88 -7.98 -15.07
CA ALA A 20 0.29 -8.74 -16.18
C ALA A 20 0.97 -8.44 -17.53
N GLN A 21 1.55 -7.25 -17.69
CA GLN A 21 2.33 -6.84 -18.86
C GLN A 21 3.81 -7.30 -18.79
N ASN A 22 4.22 -8.03 -17.75
CA ASN A 22 5.61 -8.39 -17.47
C ASN A 22 6.56 -7.18 -17.29
N LEU A 23 6.02 -6.01 -16.93
CA LEU A 23 6.80 -4.80 -16.66
C LEU A 23 7.27 -4.72 -15.21
N VAL A 24 6.66 -5.49 -14.31
CA VAL A 24 7.09 -5.64 -12.91
C VAL A 24 7.68 -7.03 -12.73
N PRO A 25 9.01 -7.17 -12.63
CA PRO A 25 9.65 -8.48 -12.46
C PRO A 25 9.48 -9.01 -11.03
N GLY A 26 9.52 -10.34 -10.88
CA GLY A 26 9.48 -11.01 -9.57
C GLY A 26 8.08 -11.41 -9.13
N THR A 27 7.81 -11.32 -7.83
CA THR A 27 6.48 -11.64 -7.26
C THR A 27 5.82 -10.39 -6.72
N ILE A 28 4.51 -10.29 -6.94
CA ILE A 28 3.68 -9.24 -6.34
C ILE A 28 2.74 -9.85 -5.30
N HIS A 29 2.61 -9.15 -4.18
CA HIS A 29 1.64 -9.52 -3.13
C HIS A 29 0.64 -8.38 -2.97
N LEU A 30 -0.56 -8.63 -3.46
CA LEU A 30 -1.67 -7.68 -3.42
C LEU A 30 -2.28 -7.63 -2.00
N TYR A 31 -2.78 -6.47 -1.61
CA TYR A 31 -3.38 -6.12 -0.32
C TYR A 31 -4.79 -5.55 -0.54
N ALA A 32 -5.36 -5.75 -1.74
CA ALA A 32 -6.70 -5.33 -2.11
C ALA A 32 -7.73 -5.97 -1.16
N GLY A 33 -8.54 -5.12 -0.53
CA GLY A 33 -9.50 -5.50 0.51
C GLY A 33 -8.99 -5.32 1.94
N GLU A 34 -7.69 -5.06 2.14
CA GLU A 34 -7.07 -4.86 3.45
C GLU A 34 -6.70 -3.38 3.69
N GLU A 35 -7.12 -2.44 2.83
CA GLU A 35 -6.67 -1.04 2.88
C GLU A 35 -6.99 -0.35 4.22
N ALA A 36 -8.12 -0.72 4.81
CA ALA A 36 -8.55 -0.20 6.11
C ALA A 36 -7.57 -0.55 7.24
N VAL A 37 -6.86 -1.67 7.15
CA VAL A 37 -5.85 -2.07 8.14
C VAL A 37 -4.67 -1.10 8.08
N ALA A 38 -4.08 -0.91 6.89
CA ALA A 38 -2.93 -0.03 6.73
C ALA A 38 -3.26 1.44 7.07
N VAL A 39 -4.38 1.95 6.56
CA VAL A 39 -4.81 3.33 6.81
C VAL A 39 -5.25 3.53 8.25
N GLY A 40 -6.01 2.59 8.81
CA GLY A 40 -6.51 2.67 10.18
C GLY A 40 -5.37 2.71 11.19
N VAL A 41 -4.39 1.80 11.06
CA VAL A 41 -3.21 1.79 11.93
C VAL A 41 -2.40 3.07 11.74
N CYS A 42 -1.98 3.39 10.52
CA CYS A 42 -1.07 4.53 10.29
C CYS A 42 -1.70 5.90 10.60
N SER A 43 -3.03 6.04 10.53
CA SER A 43 -3.72 7.29 10.90
C SER A 43 -3.69 7.58 12.40
N ASN A 44 -3.41 6.58 13.23
CA ASN A 44 -3.33 6.70 14.69
C ASN A 44 -1.89 6.73 15.22
N LEU A 45 -0.89 6.60 14.34
CA LEU A 45 0.52 6.68 14.70
C LEU A 45 1.03 8.10 14.57
N ARG A 46 2.00 8.47 15.43
CA ARG A 46 2.80 9.66 15.19
C ARG A 46 3.73 9.45 14.00
N LYS A 47 4.27 10.53 13.47
CA LYS A 47 5.18 10.48 12.32
C LYS A 47 6.47 9.72 12.63
N ASP A 48 6.95 9.81 13.86
CA ASP A 48 8.19 9.20 14.38
C ASP A 48 8.00 7.76 14.89
N ASP A 49 6.76 7.26 14.97
CA ASP A 49 6.52 5.87 15.33
C ASP A 49 6.98 4.92 14.22
N TYR A 50 7.69 3.86 14.60
CA TYR A 50 8.12 2.81 13.69
C TYR A 50 7.00 1.82 13.40
N ILE A 51 6.98 1.31 12.16
CA ILE A 51 6.13 0.19 11.74
C ILE A 51 6.98 -0.86 11.04
N MET A 52 6.58 -2.12 11.18
CA MET A 52 7.18 -3.24 10.47
C MET A 52 6.08 -3.99 9.72
N SER A 53 6.44 -4.54 8.56
CA SER A 53 5.53 -5.28 7.69
C SER A 53 6.19 -6.54 7.18
N THR A 54 5.37 -7.45 6.67
CA THR A 54 5.82 -8.66 5.95
C THR A 54 5.89 -8.37 4.44
N HIS A 55 5.79 -9.41 3.61
CA HIS A 55 5.84 -9.35 2.14
C HIS A 55 4.68 -8.53 1.49
N ARG A 56 3.70 -8.04 2.27
CA ARG A 56 2.60 -7.17 1.83
C ARG A 56 2.73 -5.71 2.30
N GLY A 57 3.95 -5.24 2.54
CA GLY A 57 4.22 -3.97 3.22
C GLY A 57 3.98 -2.68 2.43
N HIS A 58 3.81 -2.72 1.11
CA HIS A 58 3.74 -1.49 0.29
C HIS A 58 2.65 -0.52 0.75
N ARG A 59 1.53 -1.05 1.26
CA ARG A 59 0.36 -0.23 1.60
C ARG A 59 0.55 0.46 2.94
N HIS A 60 1.31 -0.16 3.85
CA HIS A 60 1.80 0.49 5.05
C HIS A 60 2.77 1.64 4.74
N CYS A 61 3.66 1.50 3.75
CA CYS A 61 4.53 2.59 3.33
C CYS A 61 3.73 3.80 2.81
N ILE A 62 2.75 3.55 1.93
CA ILE A 62 1.86 4.59 1.40
C ILE A 62 1.04 5.23 2.53
N ALA A 63 0.45 4.43 3.41
CA ALA A 63 -0.33 4.93 4.55
C ALA A 63 0.53 5.72 5.56
N LYS A 64 1.82 5.41 5.68
CA LYS A 64 2.80 6.13 6.52
C LYS A 64 3.39 7.38 5.84
N GLY A 65 2.95 7.69 4.62
CA GLY A 65 3.25 8.96 3.95
C GLY A 65 4.27 8.88 2.81
N ALA A 66 4.61 7.68 2.32
CA ALA A 66 5.34 7.56 1.06
C ALA A 66 4.51 8.15 -0.09
N GLN A 67 5.16 8.88 -0.98
CA GLN A 67 4.51 9.48 -2.15
C GLN A 67 4.46 8.47 -3.31
N LEU A 68 3.35 8.49 -4.03
CA LEU A 68 3.22 7.79 -5.31
C LEU A 68 3.79 8.72 -6.39
N SER A 69 4.70 8.20 -7.22
CA SER A 69 5.37 8.91 -8.33
C SER A 69 5.13 8.21 -9.65
#